data_AF-X5P4X2-F1
#
_entry.id   AF-X5P4X2-F1
#
_cell.length_a   1.000
_cell.length_b   1.000
_cell.length_c   1.000
_cell.angle_alpha   90.00
_cell.angle_beta   90.00
_cell.angle_gamma   90.00
#
_symmetry.space_group_name_H-M   'P 1'
#
loop_
_entity.id
_entity.type
_entity.pdbx_description
1 polymer ?
#
loop_
_entity_poly.entity_id
_entity_poly.type
_entity_poly.pdbx_seq_one_letter_code
_entity_poly.pdbx_strand_id
1 'polypeptide(L)'
;MVPIGPLDMWDRAPFDPHIDGDWMYGRGAGDMKAGLASNLFAIEALKHLGLRPAAAVFFQSVVEEECTGNGALACLQRGYHADAALIPEPFAEKLVSSQVGVIWFQVRLNGLPTHVAYAGSGAIEAAIPPIRGAAPASLVSHVPCQG
;
A
#
# COMPACT_ATOMS: atom_id res chain seq x y z
N MET A 1 5.03 -1.29 1.58
CA MET A 1 5.40 -0.50 2.76
C MET A 1 5.20 1.00 2.57
N VAL A 2 4.06 1.51 3.00
CA VAL A 2 3.74 2.96 3.11
C VAL A 2 4.33 3.65 4.35
N PRO A 3 4.33 5.00 4.40
CA PRO A 3 4.66 5.76 5.61
C PRO A 3 3.87 5.34 6.87
N ILE A 4 4.47 5.53 8.04
CA ILE A 4 3.93 5.09 9.34
C ILE A 4 2.89 6.04 9.95
N GLY A 5 2.77 7.27 9.44
CA GLY A 5 1.94 8.30 10.06
C GLY A 5 2.50 8.78 11.40
N PRO A 6 1.69 9.47 12.22
CA PRO A 6 2.08 9.97 13.54
C PRO A 6 2.43 8.82 14.50
N LEU A 7 3.56 8.94 15.21
CA LEU A 7 4.09 7.88 16.10
C LEU A 7 3.27 7.71 17.38
N ASP A 8 2.65 8.77 17.88
CA ASP A 8 1.83 8.79 19.09
C ASP A 8 0.49 8.05 18.93
N MET A 9 0.09 7.77 17.69
CA MET A 9 -1.06 6.94 17.37
C MET A 9 -0.75 5.44 17.36
N TRP A 10 0.52 5.05 17.54
CA TRP A 10 0.89 3.66 17.65
C TRP A 10 1.06 3.27 19.12
N ASP A 11 0.50 2.11 19.51
CA ASP A 11 0.71 1.55 20.85
C ASP A 11 2.19 1.21 21.11
N ARG A 12 2.95 0.88 20.04
CA ARG A 12 4.39 0.61 20.06
C ARG A 12 5.07 1.11 18.79
N ALA A 13 6.40 1.25 18.84
CA ALA A 13 7.17 1.68 17.67
C ALA A 13 6.91 0.77 16.46
N PRO A 14 6.55 1.32 15.28
CA PRO A 14 6.11 0.52 14.13
C PRO A 14 7.19 -0.39 13.54
N PHE A 15 8.46 -0.14 13.85
CA PHE A 15 9.60 -0.94 13.41
C PHE A 15 10.24 -1.77 14.55
N ASP A 16 9.55 -1.88 15.68
CA ASP A 16 9.85 -2.81 16.77
C ASP A 16 8.80 -3.94 16.75
N PRO A 17 8.99 -4.96 15.89
CA PRO A 17 7.96 -5.98 15.68
C PRO A 17 7.75 -6.78 16.96
N HIS A 18 6.49 -7.03 17.30
CA HIS A 18 6.13 -7.83 18.46
C HIS A 18 4.98 -8.77 18.15
N ILE A 19 4.90 -9.84 18.93
CA ILE A 19 3.81 -10.80 18.88
C ILE A 19 2.98 -10.63 20.15
N ASP A 20 1.68 -10.51 19.98
CA ASP A 20 0.71 -10.54 21.08
C ASP A 20 -0.42 -11.51 20.73
N GLY A 21 -0.48 -12.61 21.48
CA GLY A 21 -1.30 -13.77 21.14
C GLY A 21 -0.97 -14.33 19.76
N ASP A 22 -1.99 -14.41 18.91
CA ASP A 22 -1.89 -14.93 17.54
C ASP A 22 -1.52 -13.85 16.50
N TRP A 23 -1.30 -12.60 16.94
CA TRP A 23 -1.05 -11.46 16.05
C TRP A 23 0.39 -10.99 16.10
N MET A 24 0.97 -10.74 14.93
CA MET A 24 2.23 -10.02 14.77
C MET A 24 1.96 -8.58 14.37
N TYR A 25 2.51 -7.65 15.14
CA TYR A 25 2.38 -6.22 14.95
C TYR A 25 3.69 -5.62 14.47
N GLY A 26 3.56 -4.65 13.56
CA GLY A 26 4.67 -3.93 12.96
C GLY A 26 4.29 -3.46 11.57
N ARG A 27 4.83 -2.31 11.15
CA ARG A 27 4.63 -1.81 9.79
C ARG A 27 5.17 -2.86 8.82
N GLY A 28 4.29 -3.30 7.93
CA GLY A 28 4.57 -4.27 6.90
C GLY A 28 4.38 -5.72 7.27
N ALA A 29 4.05 -6.03 8.52
CA ALA A 29 3.79 -7.40 8.94
C ALA A 29 2.66 -7.99 8.08
N GLY A 30 1.50 -7.33 8.01
CA GLY A 30 0.41 -7.72 7.12
C GLY A 30 0.70 -7.48 5.63
N ASP A 31 1.13 -6.27 5.28
CA ASP A 31 1.31 -5.83 3.89
C ASP A 31 2.79 -5.48 3.56
N MET A 32 3.54 -6.34 2.88
CA MET A 32 3.23 -7.73 2.54
C MET A 32 4.35 -8.67 3.00
N LYS A 33 5.08 -8.31 4.06
CA LYS A 33 6.27 -9.06 4.49
C LYS A 33 5.92 -10.47 4.97
N ALA A 34 4.78 -10.67 5.62
CA ALA A 34 4.31 -12.02 5.99
C ALA A 34 4.02 -12.88 4.75
N GLY A 35 3.43 -12.31 3.71
CA GLY A 35 3.24 -12.99 2.42
C GLY A 35 4.57 -13.37 1.77
N LEU A 36 5.51 -12.43 1.72
CA LEU A 36 6.85 -12.66 1.18
C LEU A 36 7.59 -13.77 1.92
N ALA A 37 7.54 -13.75 3.26
CA ALA A 37 8.11 -14.79 4.10
C ALA A 37 7.44 -16.15 3.85
N SER A 38 6.11 -16.19 3.80
CA SER A 38 5.35 -17.42 3.53
C SER A 38 5.80 -18.11 2.24
N ASN A 39 5.98 -17.36 1.15
CA ASN A 39 6.49 -17.92 -0.11
C ASN A 39 7.90 -18.52 0.02
N LEU A 40 8.79 -17.84 0.74
CA LEU A 40 10.16 -18.33 0.95
C LEU A 40 10.17 -19.61 1.79
N PHE A 41 9.40 -19.63 2.88
CA PHE A 41 9.26 -20.80 3.76
C PHE A 41 8.56 -21.98 3.08
N ALA A 42 7.67 -21.75 2.11
CA ALA A 42 7.09 -22.84 1.31
C ALA A 42 8.16 -23.56 0.46
N ILE A 43 9.09 -22.82 -0.14
CA ILE A 43 10.22 -23.40 -0.90
C ILE A 43 11.16 -24.15 0.06
N GLU A 44 11.41 -23.59 1.24
CA GLU A 44 12.22 -24.24 2.27
C GLU A 44 11.58 -25.55 2.80
N ALA A 45 10.26 -25.56 2.99
CA ALA A 45 9.52 -26.75 3.41
C ALA A 45 9.66 -27.89 2.40
N LEU A 46 9.59 -27.60 1.09
CA LEU A 46 9.87 -28.61 0.05
C LEU A 46 11.27 -29.20 0.21
N LYS A 47 12.27 -28.34 0.44
CA LYS A 47 13.66 -28.77 0.64
C LYS A 47 13.80 -29.67 1.88
N HIS A 48 13.12 -29.35 2.99
CA HIS A 48 13.13 -30.20 4.19
C HIS A 48 12.47 -31.57 3.99
N LEU A 49 11.51 -31.67 3.07
CA LEU A 49 10.91 -32.94 2.66
C LEU A 49 11.79 -33.73 1.66
N GLY A 50 12.96 -33.22 1.29
CA GLY A 50 13.80 -33.80 0.24
C GLY A 50 13.22 -33.62 -1.16
N LEU A 51 12.26 -32.70 -1.32
CA LEU A 51 11.62 -32.37 -2.58
C LEU A 51 12.20 -31.10 -3.19
N ARG A 52 11.89 -30.88 -4.46
CA ARG A 52 12.21 -29.65 -5.19
C ARG A 52 11.07 -29.31 -6.15
N PRO A 53 10.89 -28.03 -6.52
CA PRO A 53 9.98 -27.68 -7.60
C PRO A 53 10.27 -28.47 -8.87
N ALA A 54 9.22 -28.92 -9.55
CA ALA A 54 9.33 -29.68 -10.79
C ALA A 54 9.70 -28.80 -12.01
N ALA A 55 9.72 -27.48 -11.84
CA ALA A 55 10.06 -26.49 -12.84
C ALA A 55 10.89 -25.35 -12.22
N ALA A 56 11.41 -24.46 -13.05
CA ALA A 56 12.12 -23.27 -12.58
C ALA A 56 11.16 -22.35 -11.79
N VAL A 57 11.64 -21.82 -10.67
CA VAL A 57 10.90 -20.89 -9.81
C VAL A 57 11.75 -19.63 -9.66
N PHE A 58 11.17 -18.48 -9.96
CA PHE A 58 11.77 -17.18 -9.69
C PHE A 58 11.10 -16.59 -8.45
N PHE A 59 11.89 -16.29 -7.42
CA PHE A 59 11.44 -15.53 -6.26
C PHE A 59 11.83 -14.07 -6.45
N GLN A 60 10.85 -13.17 -6.40
CA GLN A 60 11.06 -11.74 -6.63
C GLN A 60 10.54 -10.96 -5.42
N SER A 61 11.45 -10.24 -4.76
CA SER A 61 11.12 -9.20 -3.80
C SER A 61 11.41 -7.86 -4.47
N VAL A 62 10.37 -7.05 -4.64
CA VAL A 62 10.46 -5.80 -5.41
C VAL A 62 10.12 -4.61 -4.54
N VAL A 63 10.64 -3.45 -4.96
CA VAL A 63 10.30 -2.14 -4.38
C VAL A 63 9.23 -1.45 -5.23
N GLU A 64 8.82 -0.26 -4.81
CA GLU A 64 7.97 0.66 -5.58
C GLU A 64 6.51 0.25 -5.80
N GLU A 65 6.03 -0.91 -5.32
CA GLU A 65 4.63 -1.34 -5.49
C GLU A 65 3.64 -0.26 -5.01
N GLU A 66 3.83 0.24 -3.80
CA GLU A 66 2.97 1.21 -3.10
C GLU A 66 2.93 2.63 -3.71
N CYS A 67 3.70 2.88 -4.77
CA CYS A 67 3.80 4.19 -5.40
C CYS A 67 3.72 4.14 -6.92
N THR A 68 4.42 3.21 -7.58
CA THR A 68 4.50 3.16 -9.05
C THR A 68 4.36 1.77 -9.67
N GLY A 69 4.73 0.70 -8.96
CA GLY A 69 4.84 -0.64 -9.51
C GLY A 69 6.10 -0.90 -10.35
N ASN A 70 7.01 0.06 -10.45
CA ASN A 70 8.17 -0.03 -11.35
C ASN A 70 9.14 -1.17 -10.99
N GLY A 71 9.21 -1.60 -9.73
CA GLY A 71 10.04 -2.75 -9.34
C GLY A 71 9.60 -4.05 -10.01
N ALA A 72 8.29 -4.32 -10.04
CA ALA A 72 7.74 -5.49 -10.74
C ALA A 72 7.94 -5.38 -12.25
N LEU A 73 7.70 -4.20 -12.83
CA LEU A 73 7.94 -3.95 -14.25
C LEU A 73 9.40 -4.18 -14.65
N ALA A 74 10.36 -3.75 -13.82
CA ALA A 74 11.78 -3.92 -14.06
C ALA A 74 12.18 -5.41 -14.11
N CYS A 75 11.57 -6.28 -13.30
CA CYS A 75 11.79 -7.72 -13.37
C CYS A 75 11.38 -8.30 -14.74
N LEU A 76 10.23 -7.89 -15.26
CA LEU A 76 9.78 -8.30 -16.60
C LEU A 76 10.71 -7.74 -17.69
N GLN A 77 11.08 -6.46 -17.61
CA GLN A 77 12.01 -5.83 -18.56
C GLN A 77 13.40 -6.46 -18.55
N ARG A 78 13.84 -6.98 -17.40
CA ARG A 78 15.12 -7.71 -17.27
C ARG A 78 15.10 -9.05 -18.02
N GLY A 79 13.92 -9.58 -18.34
CA GLY A 79 13.71 -10.81 -19.09
C GLY A 79 13.26 -12.01 -18.25
N TYR A 80 12.79 -11.81 -17.02
CA TYR A 80 12.20 -12.91 -16.23
C TYR A 80 10.81 -13.26 -16.77
N HIS A 81 10.59 -14.53 -17.09
CA HIS A 81 9.32 -15.06 -17.58
C HIS A 81 8.99 -16.39 -16.89
N ALA A 82 7.71 -16.62 -16.64
CA ALA A 82 7.17 -17.86 -16.09
C ALA A 82 5.74 -18.07 -16.60
N ASP A 83 5.24 -19.31 -16.52
CA ASP A 83 3.87 -19.65 -16.94
C ASP A 83 2.80 -19.06 -16.01
N ALA A 84 3.17 -18.74 -14.78
CA ALA A 84 2.30 -18.14 -13.76
C ALA A 84 3.09 -17.29 -12.77
N ALA A 85 2.38 -16.38 -12.09
CA ALA A 85 2.89 -15.59 -10.98
C ALA A 85 1.93 -15.70 -9.78
N LEU A 86 2.49 -15.80 -8.57
CA LEU A 86 1.75 -15.80 -7.32
C LEU A 86 2.25 -14.66 -6.44
N ILE A 87 1.39 -13.70 -6.14
CA ILE A 87 1.68 -12.54 -5.27
C ILE A 87 0.82 -12.68 -4.00
N PRO A 88 1.43 -13.00 -2.83
CA PRO A 88 0.71 -13.32 -1.61
C PRO A 88 0.29 -12.05 -0.84
N GLU A 89 -0.46 -11.18 -1.50
CA GLU A 89 -1.04 -10.00 -0.85
C GLU A 89 -2.11 -10.40 0.19
N PRO A 90 -2.33 -9.59 1.24
CA PRO A 90 -3.19 -9.95 2.37
C PRO A 90 -4.69 -9.84 2.04
N PHE A 91 -5.18 -10.68 1.14
CA PHE A 91 -6.58 -10.72 0.70
C PHE A 91 -7.46 -11.73 1.48
N ALA A 92 -7.13 -12.00 2.76
CA ALA A 92 -7.87 -12.92 3.64
C ALA A 92 -8.13 -14.29 2.99
N GLU A 93 -7.05 -14.94 2.54
CA GLU A 93 -7.05 -16.23 1.85
C GLU A 93 -7.91 -16.31 0.56
N LYS A 94 -8.28 -15.18 -0.04
CA LYS A 94 -9.05 -15.15 -1.29
C LYS A 94 -8.17 -14.90 -2.51
N LEU A 95 -8.55 -15.52 -3.62
CA LEU A 95 -8.00 -15.20 -4.93
C LEU A 95 -8.68 -13.94 -5.46
N VAL A 96 -7.88 -12.94 -5.82
CA VAL A 96 -8.35 -11.74 -6.51
C VAL A 96 -8.20 -11.94 -8.02
N SER A 97 -9.32 -11.89 -8.73
CA SER A 97 -9.36 -12.09 -10.19
C SER A 97 -9.37 -10.78 -11.00
N SER A 98 -9.56 -9.63 -10.34
CA SER A 98 -9.58 -8.32 -10.97
C SER A 98 -9.19 -7.22 -9.98
N GLN A 99 -8.64 -6.14 -10.51
CA GLN A 99 -8.21 -4.97 -9.72
C GLN A 99 -8.42 -3.69 -10.54
N VAL A 100 -8.52 -2.55 -9.85
CA VAL A 100 -8.62 -1.24 -10.49
C VAL A 100 -7.24 -0.73 -10.90
N GLY A 101 -7.21 0.14 -11.92
CA GLY A 101 -6.03 0.95 -12.20
C GLY A 101 -5.99 2.18 -11.28
N VAL A 102 -4.79 2.70 -11.04
CA VAL A 102 -4.57 3.90 -10.22
C VAL A 102 -3.74 4.91 -11.00
N ILE A 103 -4.13 6.19 -10.91
CA ILE A 103 -3.37 7.32 -11.49
C ILE A 103 -3.02 8.29 -10.37
N TRP A 104 -1.74 8.63 -10.27
CA TRP A 104 -1.25 9.66 -9.36
C TRP A 104 -1.01 10.95 -10.15
N PHE A 105 -1.47 12.08 -9.62
CA PHE A 105 -1.22 13.40 -10.17
C PHE A 105 -1.10 14.44 -9.06
N GLN A 106 -0.39 15.54 -9.34
CA GLN A 106 -0.26 16.66 -8.41
C GLN A 106 -0.87 17.91 -9.02
N VAL A 107 -1.66 18.63 -8.21
CA VAL A 107 -2.23 19.93 -8.59
C VAL A 107 -1.50 21.02 -7.81
N ARG A 108 -0.96 22.01 -8.52
CA ARG A 108 -0.30 23.17 -7.93
C ARG A 108 -1.17 24.40 -8.14
N LEU A 109 -1.55 25.05 -7.04
CA LEU A 109 -2.39 26.24 -7.03
C LEU A 109 -1.57 27.42 -6.52
N ASN A 110 -1.60 28.53 -7.25
CA ASN A 110 -0.95 29.77 -6.86
C ASN A 110 -1.99 30.74 -6.30
N GLY A 111 -1.65 31.41 -5.20
CA GLY A 111 -2.45 32.49 -4.62
C GLY A 111 -1.63 33.78 -4.56
N LEU A 112 -2.29 34.91 -4.35
CA LEU A 112 -1.64 36.21 -4.17
C LEU A 112 -1.42 36.46 -2.67
N PRO A 113 -0.17 36.46 -2.15
CA PRO A 113 0.07 36.75 -0.74
C PRO A 113 -0.23 38.21 -0.43
N THR A 114 -1.14 38.44 0.52
CA THR A 114 -1.59 39.77 0.95
C THR A 114 -1.76 39.79 2.47
N HIS A 115 -1.71 40.98 3.08
CA HIS A 115 -2.00 41.10 4.51
C HIS A 115 -3.45 40.67 4.77
N VAL A 116 -3.68 39.88 5.83
CA VAL A 116 -4.99 39.27 6.12
C VAL A 116 -6.14 40.27 6.15
N ALA A 117 -5.89 41.51 6.59
CA ALA A 117 -6.89 42.58 6.61
C ALA A 117 -7.44 42.99 5.22
N TYR A 118 -6.75 42.64 4.14
CA TYR A 118 -7.12 42.99 2.75
C TYR A 118 -7.17 41.76 1.83
N ALA A 119 -7.08 40.56 2.41
CA ALA A 119 -7.05 39.34 1.65
C ALA A 119 -8.43 39.03 1.03
N GLY A 120 -8.42 38.66 -0.25
CA GLY A 120 -9.56 38.03 -0.91
C GLY A 120 -9.54 36.52 -0.68
N SER A 121 -9.37 35.73 -1.74
CA SER A 121 -9.14 34.28 -1.65
C SER A 121 -7.65 33.94 -1.74
N GLY A 122 -7.19 33.07 -0.84
CA GLY A 122 -5.86 32.48 -0.89
C GLY A 122 -5.83 31.19 -1.69
N ALA A 123 -4.62 30.64 -1.81
CA ALA A 123 -4.40 29.35 -2.48
C ALA A 123 -5.11 28.18 -1.78
N ILE A 124 -5.29 28.27 -0.45
CA ILE A 124 -5.96 27.25 0.36
C ILE A 124 -7.45 27.22 0.00
N GLU A 125 -8.10 28.37 -0.06
CA GLU A 125 -9.51 28.49 -0.45
C GLU A 125 -9.72 28.02 -1.89
N ALA A 126 -8.78 28.32 -2.79
CA ALA A 126 -8.79 27.83 -4.17
C ALA A 126 -8.66 26.30 -4.28
N ALA A 127 -8.08 25.63 -3.28
CA ALA A 127 -7.96 24.17 -3.23
C ALA A 127 -9.28 23.47 -2.83
N ILE A 128 -10.20 24.18 -2.16
CA ILE A 128 -11.43 23.57 -1.64
C ILE A 128 -12.33 23.01 -2.75
N PRO A 129 -12.67 23.75 -3.83
CA PRO A 129 -13.52 23.21 -4.89
C PRO A 129 -12.99 21.95 -5.59
N PRO A 130 -11.72 21.87 -6.06
CA PRO A 130 -11.23 20.67 -6.71
C PRO A 130 -11.16 19.47 -5.76
N ILE A 131 -10.82 19.68 -4.47
CA ILE A 131 -10.86 18.60 -3.47
C ILE A 131 -12.29 18.08 -3.28
N ARG A 132 -13.28 18.98 -3.15
CA ARG A 132 -14.70 18.58 -3.01
C ARG A 132 -15.23 17.89 -4.26
N GLY A 133 -14.85 18.34 -5.45
CA GLY A 133 -15.24 17.72 -6.72
C GLY A 133 -14.61 16.35 -6.95
N ALA A 134 -13.42 16.10 -6.37
CA ALA A 134 -12.73 14.81 -6.43
C ALA A 134 -13.17 13.83 -5.33
N ALA A 135 -13.76 14.33 -4.23
CA ALA A 135 -14.28 13.47 -3.17
C ALA A 135 -15.55 12.73 -3.64
N PRO A 136 -15.68 11.42 -3.38
CA PRO A 136 -16.92 10.72 -3.67
C PRO A 136 -18.08 11.34 -2.87
N ALA A 137 -19.24 11.50 -3.52
CA ALA A 137 -20.42 12.16 -2.97
C ALA A 137 -20.97 11.52 -1.67
N SER A 138 -20.44 10.39 -1.23
CA SER A 138 -20.82 9.66 -0.01
C SER A 138 -20.19 10.16 1.29
N LEU A 139 -19.26 11.12 1.26
CA LEU A 139 -18.67 11.71 2.46
C LEU A 139 -19.48 12.90 3.04
N VAL A 140 -20.64 13.20 2.46
CA VAL A 140 -21.61 14.19 2.97
C VAL A 140 -22.95 13.52 3.26
N SER A 141 -22.94 12.44 4.05
CA SER A 141 -24.13 12.02 4.78
C SER A 141 -23.90 12.30 6.26
N HIS A 142 -24.85 13.03 6.86
CA HIS A 142 -24.94 13.24 8.29
C HIS A 142 -24.69 11.92 9.03
N VAL A 143 -23.70 11.92 9.93
CA VAL A 143 -23.73 11.01 11.09
C VAL A 143 -24.85 11.56 11.98
N PRO A 144 -26.02 10.90 12.10
CA PRO A 144 -26.98 11.29 13.11
C PRO A 144 -26.33 10.91 14.44
N CYS A 145 -26.23 11.87 15.37
CA CYS A 145 -26.07 11.52 16.77
C CYS A 145 -27.27 10.66 17.16
N GLN A 146 -27.08 9.35 17.30
CA GLN A 146 -27.99 8.50 18.06
C GLN A 146 -27.37 8.32 19.44
N GLY A 147 -28.17 8.69 20.46
CA GLY A 147 -27.83 8.59 21.87
C GLY A 147 -28.10 7.23 22.48
#